data_AF-A0A7W3LWB6-F1
#
_entry.id   AF-A0A7W3LWB6-F1
#
_cell.length_a   1.000
_cell.length_b   1.000
_cell.length_c   1.000
_cell.angle_alpha   90.00
_cell.angle_beta   90.00
_cell.angle_gamma   90.00
#
_symmetry.space_group_name_H-M   'P 1'
#
loop_
_entity.id
_entity.type
_entity.pdbx_description
1 polymer ?
#
loop_
_entity_poly.entity_id
_entity_poly.type
_entity_poly.pdbx_seq_one_letter_code
_entity_poly.pdbx_strand_id
1 'polypeptide(L)'
;MAYQVSFETILRGLRERLDDDDLFEVCDLLVWRTEDNGSELMRVCEDWLRRGTAVEVSAALAVNGGVHFASRSEWEAEMLGAADRYPWFRDRIEHILRDWYAKRKAQAVREVLQNGTPLSFVARGHGITEEELRGWVDEHLESCGS
;
A
#
# COMPACT_ATOMS: atom_id res chain seq x y z
N MET A 1 33.73 12.92 -8.33
CA MET A 1 32.75 12.66 -7.25
C MET A 1 31.38 12.75 -7.90
N ALA A 2 30.65 11.64 -8.03
CA ALA A 2 29.26 11.72 -8.42
C ALA A 2 28.46 12.24 -7.21
N TYR A 3 27.77 13.35 -7.37
CA TYR A 3 26.81 13.79 -6.36
C TYR A 3 25.65 12.79 -6.38
N GLN A 4 25.51 12.01 -5.32
CA GLN A 4 24.34 11.16 -5.13
C GLN A 4 23.27 12.00 -4.45
N VAL A 5 22.22 12.34 -5.19
CA VAL A 5 21.02 13.01 -4.67
C VAL A 5 20.17 11.95 -3.99
N SER A 6 19.70 12.19 -2.76
CA SER A 6 18.83 11.23 -2.05
C SER A 6 17.45 11.14 -2.69
N PHE A 7 16.79 9.98 -2.57
CA PHE A 7 15.41 9.83 -3.02
C PHE A 7 14.47 10.82 -2.34
N GLU A 8 14.72 11.16 -1.07
CA GLU A 8 13.95 12.17 -0.36
C GLU A 8 14.02 13.55 -1.05
N THR A 9 15.21 13.95 -1.51
CA THR A 9 15.37 15.22 -2.25
C THR A 9 14.66 15.16 -3.59
N ILE A 10 14.75 14.03 -4.29
CA ILE A 10 14.08 13.80 -5.57
C ILE A 10 12.55 13.87 -5.39
N LEU A 11 12.00 13.14 -4.43
CA LEU A 11 10.56 13.08 -4.17
C LEU A 11 10.00 14.45 -3.76
N ARG A 12 10.72 15.24 -2.96
CA ARG A 12 10.30 16.63 -2.67
C ARG A 12 10.25 17.46 -3.95
N GLY A 13 11.29 17.38 -4.78
CA GLY A 13 11.34 18.10 -6.05
C GLY A 13 10.23 17.67 -7.03
N LEU A 14 9.91 16.36 -7.09
CA LEU A 14 8.81 15.84 -7.88
C LEU A 14 7.47 16.35 -7.34
N ARG A 15 7.25 16.27 -6.03
CA ARG A 15 6.00 16.71 -5.40
C ARG A 15 5.69 18.19 -5.63
N GLU A 16 6.72 19.04 -5.68
CA GLU A 16 6.57 20.47 -5.98
C GLU A 16 6.08 20.75 -7.41
N ARG A 17 6.24 19.80 -8.34
CA ARG A 17 6.04 20.00 -9.78
C ARG A 17 4.91 19.14 -10.35
N LEU A 18 4.59 18.05 -9.68
CA LEU A 18 3.63 17.05 -10.09
C LEU A 18 2.42 17.05 -9.16
N ASP A 19 1.24 16.82 -9.73
CA ASP A 19 0.08 16.44 -8.95
C ASP A 19 0.22 15.00 -8.43
N ASP A 20 -0.81 14.53 -7.73
CA ASP A 20 -0.75 13.22 -7.06
C ASP A 20 -0.73 12.06 -8.05
N ASP A 21 -1.42 12.18 -9.19
CA ASP A 21 -1.52 11.12 -10.20
C ASP A 21 -0.20 11.02 -10.97
N ASP A 22 0.34 12.16 -11.43
CA ASP A 22 1.64 12.21 -12.10
C ASP A 22 2.78 11.75 -11.16
N LEU A 23 2.72 12.13 -9.88
CA LEU A 23 3.70 11.69 -8.89
C LEU A 23 3.66 10.18 -8.69
N PHE A 24 2.46 9.59 -8.61
CA PHE A 24 2.28 8.16 -8.52
C PHE A 24 2.89 7.44 -9.73
N GLU A 25 2.56 7.86 -10.96
CA GLU A 25 3.06 7.22 -12.18
C GLU A 25 4.59 7.26 -12.27
N VAL A 26 5.19 8.41 -11.96
CA VAL A 26 6.66 8.56 -11.97
C VAL A 26 7.30 7.67 -10.90
N CYS A 27 6.72 7.60 -9.70
CA CYS A 27 7.27 6.79 -8.62
C CYS A 27 7.12 5.29 -8.90
N ASP A 28 6.00 4.83 -9.46
CA ASP A 28 5.82 3.45 -9.90
C ASP A 28 6.88 3.06 -10.94
N LEU A 29 7.13 3.93 -11.92
CA LEU A 29 8.21 3.70 -12.90
C LEU A 29 9.59 3.64 -12.23
N LEU A 30 9.88 4.50 -11.24
CA LEU A 30 11.17 4.51 -10.55
C LEU A 30 11.42 3.23 -9.74
N VAL A 31 10.37 2.66 -9.13
CA VAL A 31 10.45 1.38 -8.42
C VAL A 31 10.99 0.29 -9.34
N TRP A 32 10.49 0.18 -10.57
CA TRP A 32 10.94 -0.85 -11.52
C TRP A 32 12.28 -0.55 -12.20
N ARG A 33 12.81 0.67 -12.07
CA ARG A 33 14.03 1.13 -12.75
C ARG A 33 15.25 1.21 -11.85
N THR A 34 15.06 1.04 -10.55
CA THR A 34 16.13 1.04 -9.56
C THR A 34 16.60 -0.39 -9.28
N GLU A 35 17.90 -0.56 -9.00
CA GLU A 35 18.50 -1.88 -8.75
C GLU A 35 17.94 -2.55 -7.49
N ASP A 36 17.45 -1.76 -6.53
CA ASP A 36 16.88 -2.20 -5.25
C ASP A 36 15.35 -2.29 -5.27
N ASN A 37 14.73 -2.24 -6.47
CA ASN A 37 13.27 -2.22 -6.64
C ASN A 37 12.59 -1.12 -5.80
N GLY A 38 13.17 0.06 -5.76
CA GLY A 38 12.62 1.24 -5.09
C GLY A 38 12.71 1.19 -3.56
N SER A 39 13.55 0.34 -2.98
CA SER A 39 13.62 0.19 -1.53
C SER A 39 13.92 1.53 -0.81
N GLU A 40 14.80 2.38 -1.35
CA GLU A 40 15.04 3.71 -0.77
C GLU A 40 13.80 4.61 -0.84
N LEU A 41 13.12 4.64 -1.99
CA LEU A 41 11.88 5.41 -2.21
C LEU A 41 10.81 5.00 -1.21
N MET A 42 10.62 3.69 -1.01
CA MET A 42 9.61 3.17 -0.10
C MET A 42 9.93 3.49 1.35
N ARG A 43 11.20 3.40 1.75
CA ARG A 43 11.63 3.83 3.09
C ARG A 43 11.35 5.31 3.35
N VAL A 44 11.53 6.17 2.35
CA VAL A 44 11.19 7.60 2.47
C VAL A 44 9.67 7.78 2.66
N CYS A 45 8.85 7.08 1.88
CA CYS A 45 7.39 7.14 2.03
C CYS A 45 6.91 6.63 3.40
N GLU A 46 7.52 5.58 3.94
CA GLU A 46 7.25 5.09 5.30
C GLU A 46 7.60 6.13 6.37
N ASP A 47 8.78 6.74 6.26
CA ASP A 47 9.23 7.79 7.17
C ASP A 47 8.32 9.03 7.11
N TRP A 48 7.88 9.40 5.90
CA TRP A 48 6.93 10.50 5.70
C TRP A 48 5.55 10.20 6.28
N LEU A 49 5.04 8.98 6.12
CA LEU A 49 3.79 8.58 6.77
C LEU A 49 3.90 8.70 8.29
N ARG A 50 4.99 8.20 8.88
CA ARG A 50 5.23 8.19 10.33
C ARG A 50 5.37 9.56 10.96
N ARG A 51 6.18 10.42 10.34
CA ARG A 51 6.67 11.66 10.98
C ARG A 51 6.83 12.85 10.03
N GLY A 52 6.36 12.73 8.79
CA GLY A 52 6.43 13.80 7.80
C GLY A 52 5.45 14.93 8.07
N THR A 53 5.66 16.03 7.36
CA THR A 53 4.72 17.15 7.24
C THR A 53 3.46 16.74 6.46
N ALA A 54 2.42 17.57 6.48
CA ALA A 54 1.21 17.31 5.71
C ALA A 54 1.47 17.13 4.19
N VAL A 55 2.41 17.88 3.63
CA VAL A 55 2.78 17.79 2.20
C VAL A 55 3.48 16.45 1.91
N GLU A 56 4.37 16.03 2.79
CA GLU A 56 5.09 14.76 2.68
C GLU A 56 4.17 13.56 2.88
N VAL A 57 3.22 13.64 3.82
CA VAL A 57 2.16 12.65 3.99
C VAL A 57 1.30 12.58 2.75
N SER A 58 0.87 13.71 2.18
CA SER A 58 0.12 13.71 0.92
C SER A 58 0.89 13.02 -0.21
N ALA A 59 2.19 13.29 -0.33
CA ALA A 59 3.05 12.67 -1.33
C ALA A 59 3.18 11.15 -1.10
N ALA A 60 3.41 10.73 0.15
CA ALA A 60 3.47 9.32 0.51
C ALA A 60 2.14 8.59 0.24
N LEU A 61 1.01 9.24 0.50
CA LEU A 61 -0.33 8.69 0.18
C LEU A 61 -0.61 8.60 -1.33
N ALA A 62 0.09 9.37 -2.16
CA ALA A 62 0.00 9.24 -3.62
C ALA A 62 0.77 8.00 -4.10
N VAL A 63 1.95 7.76 -3.54
CA VAL A 63 2.86 6.68 -3.95
C VAL A 63 2.47 5.31 -3.37
N ASN A 64 1.93 5.27 -2.15
CA ASN A 64 1.83 4.04 -1.35
C ASN A 64 0.51 3.27 -1.55
N GLY A 65 0.25 2.81 -2.78
CA GLY A 65 -0.88 1.94 -3.14
C GLY A 65 -0.65 0.44 -2.90
N GLY A 66 0.45 0.03 -2.25
CA GLY A 66 0.86 -1.38 -2.19
C GLY A 66 1.99 -1.70 -1.19
N VAL A 67 1.73 -1.49 0.10
CA VAL A 67 2.37 -2.04 1.33
C VAL A 67 3.86 -2.43 1.27
N HIS A 68 4.72 -1.62 1.88
CA HIS A 68 6.13 -1.95 2.19
C HIS A 68 6.44 -2.12 3.68
N PHE A 69 5.45 -1.96 4.55
CA PHE A 69 5.58 -2.24 5.98
C PHE A 69 5.75 -3.74 6.25
N ALA A 70 6.36 -4.08 7.39
CA ALA A 70 6.64 -5.47 7.74
C ALA A 70 5.37 -6.30 7.95
N SER A 71 4.24 -5.64 8.22
CA SER A 71 2.93 -6.26 8.27
C SER A 71 1.80 -5.33 7.81
N ARG A 72 0.67 -5.92 7.43
CA ARG A 72 -0.58 -5.21 7.18
C ARG A 72 -1.00 -4.37 8.38
N SER A 73 -0.95 -4.94 9.59
CA SER A 73 -1.36 -4.25 10.81
C SER A 73 -0.49 -3.02 11.08
N GLU A 74 0.81 -3.12 10.80
CA GLU A 74 1.72 -1.97 10.87
C GLU A 74 1.35 -0.90 9.84
N TRP A 75 1.13 -1.28 8.58
CA TRP A 75 0.71 -0.32 7.55
C TRP A 75 -0.59 0.41 7.91
N GLU A 76 -1.61 -0.34 8.34
CA GLU A 76 -2.91 0.21 8.72
C GLU A 76 -2.77 1.16 9.92
N ALA A 77 -1.98 0.78 10.94
CA ALA A 77 -1.72 1.63 12.10
C ALA A 77 -1.02 2.93 11.72
N GLU A 78 -0.05 2.89 10.80
CA GLU A 78 0.69 4.08 10.37
C GLU A 78 -0.17 5.01 9.50
N MET A 79 -1.02 4.45 8.64
CA MET A 79 -2.01 5.17 7.87
C MET A 79 -3.02 5.86 8.79
N LEU A 80 -3.61 5.13 9.75
CA LEU A 80 -4.55 5.71 10.73
C LEU A 80 -3.87 6.75 11.63
N GLY A 81 -2.61 6.52 12.04
CA GLY A 81 -1.82 7.50 12.77
C GLY A 81 -1.58 8.78 11.97
N ALA A 82 -1.41 8.68 10.64
CA ALA A 82 -1.33 9.85 9.77
C ALA A 82 -2.67 10.60 9.70
N ALA A 83 -3.80 9.90 9.64
CA ALA A 83 -5.13 10.50 9.71
C ALA A 83 -5.40 11.18 11.06
N ASP A 84 -4.87 10.66 12.16
CA ASP A 84 -5.01 11.28 13.48
C ASP A 84 -4.17 12.56 13.60
N ARG A 85 -2.98 12.59 13.00
CA ARG A 85 -2.15 13.81 12.89
C ARG A 85 -2.75 14.84 11.94
N TYR A 86 -3.34 14.38 10.83
CA TYR A 86 -3.85 15.21 9.74
C TYR A 86 -5.26 14.75 9.34
N PRO A 87 -6.31 15.18 10.07
CA PRO A 87 -7.66 14.66 9.91
C PRO A 87 -8.27 14.78 8.51
N TRP A 88 -7.83 15.75 7.70
CA TRP A 88 -8.30 15.93 6.32
C TRP A 88 -7.85 14.82 5.37
N PHE A 89 -6.91 13.95 5.77
CA PHE A 89 -6.55 12.76 4.98
C PHE A 89 -7.39 11.53 5.31
N ARG A 90 -8.28 11.58 6.31
CA ARG A 90 -9.04 10.41 6.78
C ARG A 90 -9.80 9.72 5.65
N ASP A 91 -10.60 10.46 4.90
CA ASP A 91 -11.42 9.91 3.79
C ASP A 91 -10.54 9.23 2.72
N ARG A 92 -9.41 9.87 2.37
CA ARG A 92 -8.45 9.32 1.41
C ARG A 92 -7.82 8.03 1.93
N ILE A 93 -7.40 8.01 3.19
CA ILE A 93 -6.78 6.85 3.83
C ILE A 93 -7.78 5.69 3.90
N GLU A 94 -9.01 5.95 4.33
CA GLU A 94 -10.07 4.93 4.37
C GLU A 94 -10.37 4.36 2.97
N HIS A 95 -10.34 5.21 1.94
CA HIS A 95 -10.50 4.77 0.55
C HIS A 95 -9.34 3.88 0.10
N ILE A 96 -8.08 4.28 0.35
CA ILE A 96 -6.90 3.48 0.01
C ILE A 96 -6.94 2.11 0.71
N LEU A 97 -7.25 2.09 2.01
CA LEU A 97 -7.38 0.85 2.77
C LEU A 97 -8.46 -0.05 2.14
N ARG A 98 -9.66 0.49 1.89
CA ARG A 98 -10.78 -0.26 1.29
C ARG A 98 -10.44 -0.84 -0.07
N ASP A 99 -9.83 -0.06 -0.96
CA ASP A 99 -9.47 -0.50 -2.31
C ASP A 99 -8.42 -1.60 -2.26
N TRP A 100 -7.44 -1.46 -1.37
CA TRP A 100 -6.46 -2.51 -1.12
C TRP A 100 -7.12 -3.79 -0.61
N TYR A 101 -8.02 -3.70 0.37
CA TYR A 101 -8.80 -4.82 0.89
C TYR A 101 -9.57 -5.54 -0.23
N ALA A 102 -10.27 -4.79 -1.07
CA ALA A 102 -11.05 -5.35 -2.17
C ALA A 102 -10.16 -6.12 -3.18
N LYS A 103 -9.03 -5.51 -3.60
CA LYS A 103 -8.07 -6.15 -4.51
C LYS A 103 -7.46 -7.42 -3.89
N ARG A 104 -7.04 -7.35 -2.61
CA ARG A 104 -6.39 -8.46 -1.91
C ARG A 104 -7.37 -9.61 -1.64
N LYS A 105 -8.61 -9.30 -1.26
CA LYS A 105 -9.70 -10.27 -1.10
C LYS A 105 -9.92 -11.06 -2.39
N ALA A 106 -10.09 -10.36 -3.51
CA ALA A 106 -10.31 -11.00 -4.80
C ALA A 106 -9.14 -11.94 -5.19
N GLN A 107 -7.89 -11.54 -4.92
CA GLN A 107 -6.73 -12.39 -5.16
C GLN A 107 -6.70 -13.62 -4.26
N ALA A 108 -6.87 -13.46 -2.94
CA ALA A 108 -6.80 -14.55 -1.98
C ALA A 108 -7.89 -15.61 -2.24
N VAL A 109 -9.11 -15.17 -2.50
CA VAL A 109 -10.23 -16.08 -2.86
C VAL A 109 -9.91 -16.86 -4.13
N ARG A 110 -9.39 -16.18 -5.16
CA ARG A 110 -8.98 -16.83 -6.41
C ARG A 110 -7.91 -17.90 -6.17
N GLU A 111 -6.90 -17.61 -5.35
CA GLU A 111 -5.81 -18.55 -5.05
C GLU A 111 -6.31 -19.81 -4.32
N VAL A 112 -7.25 -19.67 -3.38
CA VAL A 112 -7.89 -20.82 -2.71
C VAL A 112 -8.67 -21.67 -3.72
N LEU A 113 -9.50 -21.04 -4.54
CA LEU A 113 -10.42 -21.74 -5.45
C LEU A 113 -9.71 -22.40 -6.64
N GLN A 114 -8.61 -21.82 -7.15
CA GLN A 114 -7.94 -22.31 -8.36
C GLN A 114 -6.86 -23.36 -8.09
N ASN A 115 -6.14 -23.26 -6.97
CA ASN A 115 -4.91 -24.04 -6.77
C ASN A 115 -5.04 -25.17 -5.74
N GLY A 116 -6.19 -25.30 -5.08
CA GLY A 116 -6.38 -26.27 -3.99
C GLY A 116 -5.41 -26.06 -2.82
N THR A 117 -4.77 -24.88 -2.76
CA THR A 117 -3.79 -24.52 -1.74
C THR A 117 -4.50 -24.46 -0.39
N PRO A 118 -3.89 -25.01 0.69
CA PRO A 118 -4.48 -24.93 2.02
C PRO A 118 -4.80 -23.47 2.41
N LEU A 119 -5.99 -23.26 2.96
CA LEU A 119 -6.46 -21.95 3.45
C LEU A 119 -5.43 -21.27 4.36
N SER A 120 -4.80 -22.02 5.26
CA SER A 120 -3.76 -21.52 6.17
C SER A 120 -2.54 -20.95 5.44
N PHE A 121 -2.16 -21.53 4.30
CA PHE A 121 -1.02 -21.07 3.51
C PHE A 121 -1.36 -19.79 2.75
N VAL A 122 -2.54 -19.73 2.12
CA VAL A 122 -3.01 -18.52 1.43
C VAL A 122 -3.23 -17.39 2.43
N ALA A 123 -3.87 -17.66 3.57
CA ALA A 123 -4.07 -16.66 4.62
C ALA A 123 -2.74 -16.06 5.09
N ARG A 124 -1.72 -16.91 5.30
CA ARG A 124 -0.37 -16.45 5.64
C ARG A 124 0.26 -15.59 4.53
N GLY A 125 0.18 -16.01 3.27
CA GLY A 125 0.72 -15.25 2.12
C GLY A 125 0.05 -13.89 1.93
N HIS A 126 -1.20 -13.75 2.38
CA HIS A 126 -1.95 -12.50 2.32
C HIS A 126 -1.91 -11.68 3.62
N GLY A 127 -1.29 -12.19 4.68
CA GLY A 127 -1.18 -11.49 5.97
C GLY A 127 -2.54 -11.36 6.69
N ILE A 128 -3.41 -12.35 6.54
CA ILE A 128 -4.77 -12.39 7.10
C ILE A 128 -4.97 -13.68 7.91
N THR A 129 -6.07 -13.76 8.67
CA THR A 129 -6.39 -14.99 9.39
C THR A 129 -7.07 -16.02 8.48
N GLU A 130 -6.99 -17.30 8.85
CA GLU A 130 -7.71 -18.36 8.12
C GLU A 130 -9.23 -18.19 8.20
N GLU A 131 -9.75 -17.69 9.32
CA GLU A 131 -11.17 -17.41 9.52
C GLU A 131 -11.66 -16.26 8.63
N GLU A 132 -10.89 -15.17 8.54
CA GLU A 132 -11.16 -14.05 7.64
C GLU A 132 -11.18 -14.50 6.18
N LEU A 133 -10.19 -15.32 5.77
CA LEU A 133 -10.15 -15.87 4.42
C LEU A 133 -11.32 -16.82 4.14
N ARG A 134 -11.72 -17.65 5.10
CA ARG A 134 -12.87 -18.54 4.95
C ARG A 134 -14.16 -17.75 4.71
N GLY A 135 -14.41 -16.71 5.52
CA GLY A 135 -15.55 -15.83 5.32
C GLY A 135 -15.57 -15.15 3.94
N TRP A 136 -14.41 -14.77 3.40
CA TRP A 136 -14.31 -14.20 2.05
C TRP A 136 -14.65 -15.21 0.95
N VAL A 137 -14.25 -16.47 1.12
CA VAL A 137 -14.58 -17.54 0.17
C VAL A 137 -16.07 -17.85 0.20
N ASP A 138 -16.67 -17.95 1.39
CA ASP A 138 -18.09 -18.23 1.56
C ASP A 138 -18.96 -17.13 0.90
N GLU A 139 -18.65 -15.86 1.16
CA GLU A 139 -19.32 -14.70 0.53
C GLU A 139 -19.21 -14.74 -1.02
N HIS A 140 -18.05 -15.15 -1.54
CA HIS A 140 -17.87 -15.27 -2.99
C HIS A 140 -18.74 -16.39 -3.59
N LEU A 141 -18.82 -17.54 -2.91
CA LEU A 141 -19.64 -18.66 -3.37
C LEU A 141 -21.15 -18.32 -3.32
N GLU A 142 -21.60 -17.60 -2.30
CA GLU A 142 -22.99 -17.11 -2.20
C GLU A 142 -23.35 -16.13 -3.32
N SER A 143 -22.43 -15.22 -3.67
CA SER A 143 -22.64 -14.24 -4.74
C SER A 143 -22.57 -14.82 -6.16
N CYS A 144 -21.87 -15.94 -6.38
CA CYS A 144 -21.85 -16.65 -7.67
C CYS A 144 -22.93 -17.72 -7.81
N GLY A 145 -23.54 -18.17 -6.71
CA GLY A 145 -24.60 -19.17 -6.68
C GLY A 145 -26.03 -18.62 -6.76
N SER A 146 -26.19 -17.29 -6.72
CA SER A 146 -27.47 -16.56 -6.90
C SER A 146 -27.63 -16.07 -8.33
#